data_AF-A0A0A2LDI5-F1
#
_entry.id   AF-A0A0A2LDI5-F1
#
_cell.length_a   1.000
_cell.length_b   1.000
_cell.length_c   1.000
_cell.angle_alpha   90.00
_cell.angle_beta   90.00
_cell.angle_gamma   90.00
#
_symmetry.space_group_name_H-M   'P 1'
#
loop_
_entity.id
_entity.type
_entity.pdbx_description
1 polymer ?
#
loop_
_entity_poly.entity_id
_entity_poly.type
_entity_poly.pdbx_seq_one_letter_code
_entity_poly.pdbx_strand_id
1 'polypeptide(L)'
;MLIIALVVFFALYTPTQAHSWVEELTLIAPNGTFVGTPGYARGNYLRTTSGFSDTTMTYLIPPNTRANVTQILPTDKMCKDTQQDQTQSEGSPRLEASAGAAIALRYQENGHVTLPQNQPGKPANRGSVYVYGTTQPKTGEKFLDVHGAWTQDGTGGDGRGVLLAVQNYDDGRCYQVNSGEISETRQAKYTHTADPRMGADLWCQQDIQLPSNAPSGKPYTLYWVWDWPTIPGGDPTYPNGKAEIYTTCIDVDLVNKVGKQAIKSDYETDQDLNNAAIPSQFDALGGPISSQPSAQSSAQSSAQSSAQSSSQPSSRPTSQPTTFVTSLAATGAEPKTVTVTDWEISTSTVFMAGSQPT
;
A
#
# COMPACT_ATOMS: atom_id res chain seq x y z
N MET A 1 -4.71 38.83 -33.48
CA MET A 1 -4.48 38.57 -32.03
C MET A 1 -5.44 37.51 -31.44
N LEU A 2 -6.64 37.29 -31.99
CA LEU A 2 -7.58 36.26 -31.49
C LEU A 2 -7.12 34.80 -31.77
N ILE A 3 -6.35 34.57 -32.85
CA ILE A 3 -5.89 33.22 -33.25
C ILE A 3 -4.69 32.74 -32.39
N ILE A 4 -3.85 33.66 -31.90
CA ILE A 4 -2.71 33.32 -31.02
C ILE A 4 -3.20 32.95 -29.60
N ALA A 5 -4.30 33.55 -29.14
CA ALA A 5 -4.92 33.21 -27.86
C ALA A 5 -5.51 31.78 -27.85
N LEU A 6 -6.00 31.28 -28.99
CA LEU A 6 -6.58 29.93 -29.10
C LEU A 6 -5.51 28.82 -29.16
N VAL A 7 -4.33 29.11 -29.71
CA VAL A 7 -3.21 28.15 -29.79
C VAL A 7 -2.49 28.02 -28.44
N VAL A 8 -2.44 29.08 -27.63
CA VAL A 8 -1.89 29.02 -26.26
C VAL A 8 -2.84 28.29 -25.29
N PHE A 9 -4.16 28.34 -25.51
CA PHE A 9 -5.13 27.66 -24.65
C PHE A 9 -5.19 26.12 -24.87
N PHE A 10 -4.84 25.64 -26.07
CA PHE A 10 -4.78 24.19 -26.35
C PHE A 10 -3.47 23.52 -25.91
N ALA A 11 -2.43 24.29 -25.58
CA ALA A 11 -1.12 23.76 -25.17
C ALA A 11 -1.03 23.38 -23.67
N LEU A 12 -2.09 23.60 -22.88
CA LEU A 12 -2.12 23.33 -21.43
C LEU A 12 -3.04 22.16 -21.04
N TYR A 13 -3.69 21.50 -22.00
CA TYR A 13 -4.48 20.31 -21.74
C TYR A 13 -3.64 19.07 -22.05
N THR A 14 -2.62 18.80 -21.23
CA THR A 14 -2.16 17.41 -21.08
C THR A 14 -3.18 16.73 -20.19
N PRO A 15 -4.09 15.88 -20.71
CA PRO A 15 -4.91 15.07 -19.83
C PRO A 15 -3.94 14.30 -18.93
N THR A 16 -4.01 14.52 -17.63
CA THR A 16 -3.27 13.72 -16.66
C THR A 16 -3.77 12.30 -16.83
N GLN A 17 -3.03 11.49 -17.58
CA GLN A 17 -3.39 10.12 -17.82
C GLN A 17 -3.19 9.42 -16.49
N ALA A 18 -4.27 8.91 -15.91
CA ALA A 18 -4.17 8.32 -14.59
C ALA A 18 -3.29 7.07 -14.63
N HIS A 19 -2.45 6.94 -13.62
CA HIS A 19 -1.58 5.79 -13.41
C HIS A 19 -0.97 5.85 -12.01
N SER A 20 -0.78 4.69 -11.43
CA SER A 20 0.04 4.47 -10.25
C SER A 20 0.45 3.00 -10.19
N TRP A 21 1.52 2.74 -9.46
CA TRP A 21 2.04 1.40 -9.13
C TRP A 21 2.89 1.52 -7.86
N VAL A 22 3.19 0.38 -7.25
CA VAL A 22 4.13 0.34 -6.11
C VAL A 22 5.54 0.57 -6.62
N GLU A 23 6.13 1.71 -6.25
CA GLU A 23 7.50 2.11 -6.59
C GLU A 23 8.52 1.31 -5.79
N GLU A 24 8.21 1.04 -4.52
CA GLU A 24 9.16 0.47 -3.57
C GLU A 24 8.44 -0.21 -2.38
N LEU A 25 9.08 -1.23 -1.82
CA LEU A 25 8.70 -1.86 -0.57
C LEU A 25 9.84 -1.72 0.44
N THR A 26 9.53 -1.50 1.71
CA THR A 26 10.53 -1.44 2.78
C THR A 26 10.01 -2.09 4.06
N LEU A 27 10.92 -2.62 4.90
CA LEU A 27 10.58 -3.12 6.22
C LEU A 27 10.26 -1.95 7.15
N ILE A 28 9.33 -2.20 8.08
CA ILE A 28 9.00 -1.30 9.18
C ILE A 28 9.51 -1.93 10.48
N ALA A 29 10.35 -1.20 11.20
CA ALA A 29 10.84 -1.58 12.51
C ALA A 29 9.76 -1.41 13.60
N PRO A 30 9.94 -1.99 14.80
CA PRO A 30 8.94 -1.93 15.87
C PRO A 30 8.56 -0.52 16.33
N ASN A 31 9.42 0.47 16.10
CA ASN A 31 9.19 1.88 16.41
C ASN A 31 8.52 2.66 15.27
N GLY A 32 8.28 2.02 14.11
CA GLY A 32 7.71 2.66 12.92
C GLY A 32 8.74 3.16 11.90
N THR A 33 10.05 3.15 12.20
CA THR A 33 11.07 3.56 11.23
C THR A 33 11.25 2.54 10.11
N PHE A 34 11.70 2.99 8.94
CA PHE A 34 12.10 2.11 7.85
C PHE A 34 13.51 1.58 8.05
N VAL A 35 13.69 0.29 7.75
CA VAL A 35 14.96 -0.40 7.92
C VAL A 35 15.23 -1.36 6.77
N GLY A 36 16.51 -1.71 6.60
CA GLY A 36 16.94 -2.70 5.61
C GLY A 36 17.01 -2.14 4.19
N THR A 37 17.26 -3.04 3.24
CA THR A 37 17.31 -2.72 1.81
C THR A 37 15.89 -2.77 1.23
N PRO A 38 15.48 -1.77 0.45
CA PRO A 38 14.18 -1.82 -0.20
C PRO A 38 14.07 -2.95 -1.23
N GLY A 39 12.82 -3.38 -1.48
CA GLY A 39 12.47 -4.30 -2.56
C GLY A 39 11.56 -3.65 -3.58
N TYR A 40 11.38 -4.32 -4.72
CA TYR A 40 10.69 -3.78 -5.88
C TYR A 40 9.72 -4.78 -6.51
N ALA A 41 8.76 -4.25 -7.27
CA ALA A 41 7.82 -5.05 -8.05
C ALA A 41 8.53 -5.91 -9.10
N ARG A 42 7.86 -6.97 -9.58
CA ARG A 42 8.35 -7.77 -10.71
C ARG A 42 8.59 -6.86 -11.91
N GLY A 43 9.61 -7.18 -12.71
CA GLY A 43 9.89 -6.44 -13.94
C GLY A 43 10.05 -4.93 -13.74
N ASN A 44 10.45 -4.47 -12.55
CA ASN A 44 10.56 -3.04 -12.24
C ASN A 44 11.50 -2.32 -13.20
N TYR A 45 11.15 -1.08 -13.52
CA TYR A 45 11.97 -0.18 -14.30
C TYR A 45 12.18 1.08 -13.47
N LEU A 46 13.38 1.23 -12.88
CA LEU A 46 13.69 2.36 -12.02
C LEU A 46 13.55 3.69 -12.77
N ARG A 47 12.97 4.70 -12.12
CA ARG A 47 12.81 6.05 -12.67
C ARG A 47 14.14 6.70 -13.07
N THR A 48 15.23 6.31 -12.42
CA THR A 48 16.60 6.79 -12.72
C THR A 48 17.23 6.12 -13.93
N THR A 49 16.63 5.05 -14.46
CA THR A 49 17.16 4.32 -15.63
C THR A 49 16.85 5.07 -16.92
N SER A 50 17.86 5.25 -17.76
CA SER A 50 17.71 5.89 -19.08
C SER A 50 16.68 5.15 -19.93
N GLY A 51 15.66 5.88 -20.40
CA GLY A 51 14.56 5.31 -21.19
C GLY A 51 13.32 4.95 -20.37
N PHE A 52 13.29 5.26 -19.06
CA PHE A 52 12.09 5.15 -18.25
C PHE A 52 10.93 5.97 -18.85
N SER A 53 9.74 5.38 -18.77
CA SER A 53 8.46 6.01 -19.08
C SER A 53 7.41 5.38 -18.17
N ASP A 54 6.44 6.15 -17.67
CA ASP A 54 5.40 5.62 -16.76
C ASP A 54 4.63 4.44 -17.37
N THR A 55 4.51 4.39 -18.71
CA THR A 55 3.89 3.28 -19.44
C THR A 55 4.61 1.94 -19.30
N THR A 56 5.89 1.95 -18.91
CA THR A 56 6.67 0.72 -18.67
C THR A 56 6.18 -0.04 -17.44
N MET A 57 5.66 0.69 -16.46
CA MET A 57 5.17 0.15 -15.18
C MET A 57 3.64 0.14 -15.08
N THR A 58 2.97 1.09 -15.73
CA THR A 58 1.51 1.22 -15.65
C THR A 58 0.79 -0.01 -16.20
N TYR A 59 -0.12 -0.58 -15.40
CA TYR A 59 -1.05 -1.59 -15.85
C TYR A 59 -2.48 -1.24 -15.43
N LEU A 60 -3.32 -0.95 -16.42
CA LEU A 60 -4.69 -0.46 -16.27
C LEU A 60 -5.69 -1.54 -16.71
N ILE A 61 -6.70 -1.78 -15.88
CA ILE A 61 -7.84 -2.67 -16.13
C ILE A 61 -9.13 -1.86 -15.97
N PRO A 62 -10.05 -1.86 -16.96
CA PRO A 62 -9.87 -2.28 -18.35
C PRO A 62 -8.86 -1.40 -19.11
N PRO A 63 -8.06 -1.93 -20.06
CA PRO A 63 -7.10 -1.12 -20.81
C PRO A 63 -7.81 -0.12 -21.74
N ASN A 64 -7.24 1.07 -21.88
CA ASN A 64 -7.76 2.14 -22.76
C ASN A 64 -7.82 1.75 -24.26
N THR A 65 -7.13 0.69 -24.67
CA THR A 65 -7.17 0.15 -26.04
C THR A 65 -8.39 -0.74 -26.31
N ARG A 66 -9.18 -1.08 -25.29
CA ARG A 66 -10.39 -1.89 -25.43
C ARG A 66 -11.53 -1.07 -26.04
N ALA A 67 -12.33 -1.71 -26.90
CA ALA A 67 -13.52 -1.08 -27.48
C ALA A 67 -14.54 -0.62 -26.42
N ASN A 68 -14.74 -1.42 -25.37
CA ASN A 68 -15.50 -1.04 -24.19
C ASN A 68 -14.59 -0.86 -22.97
N VAL A 69 -14.19 0.38 -22.70
CA VAL A 69 -13.28 0.73 -21.58
C VAL A 69 -13.94 0.73 -20.20
N THR A 70 -15.24 0.46 -20.10
CA THR A 70 -15.96 0.42 -18.81
C THR A 70 -16.15 -1.00 -18.27
N GLN A 71 -15.84 -2.02 -19.07
CA GLN A 71 -16.11 -3.42 -18.74
C GLN A 71 -14.84 -4.20 -18.38
N ILE A 72 -14.82 -4.73 -17.15
CA ILE A 72 -13.86 -5.75 -16.71
C ILE A 72 -14.30 -7.11 -17.27
N LEU A 73 -13.36 -7.85 -17.85
CA LEU A 73 -13.61 -9.15 -18.45
C LEU A 73 -13.02 -10.27 -17.59
N PRO A 74 -13.62 -11.48 -17.59
CA PRO A 74 -13.03 -12.66 -16.92
C PRO A 74 -11.62 -13.03 -17.42
N THR A 75 -11.25 -12.58 -18.61
CA THR A 75 -9.93 -12.81 -19.19
C THR A 75 -8.87 -11.82 -18.73
N ASP A 76 -9.27 -10.71 -18.08
CA ASP A 76 -8.35 -9.71 -17.53
C ASP A 76 -7.42 -10.34 -16.52
N LYS A 77 -6.14 -10.05 -16.66
CA LYS A 77 -5.09 -10.60 -15.81
C LYS A 77 -4.88 -9.67 -14.62
N MET A 78 -4.51 -10.23 -13.48
CA MET A 78 -4.12 -9.48 -12.30
C MET A 78 -2.79 -8.76 -12.51
N CYS A 79 -1.85 -9.39 -13.22
CA CYS A 79 -0.51 -8.86 -13.42
C CYS A 79 -0.28 -8.38 -14.85
N LYS A 80 0.49 -7.29 -14.97
CA LYS A 80 1.07 -6.82 -16.23
C LYS A 80 1.82 -7.96 -16.94
N ASP A 81 1.94 -7.90 -18.25
CA ASP A 81 2.71 -8.86 -19.05
C ASP A 81 4.14 -9.08 -18.53
N THR A 82 4.83 -8.02 -18.15
CA THR A 82 6.18 -8.06 -17.55
C THR A 82 6.20 -8.50 -16.08
N GLN A 83 5.04 -8.80 -15.48
CA GLN A 83 4.88 -9.12 -14.05
C GLN A 83 4.15 -10.44 -13.80
N GLN A 84 3.84 -11.21 -14.84
CA GLN A 84 3.11 -12.48 -14.70
C GLN A 84 3.94 -13.58 -14.02
N ASP A 85 5.25 -13.58 -14.26
CA ASP A 85 6.18 -14.54 -13.66
C ASP A 85 6.96 -13.91 -12.51
N GLN A 86 7.41 -14.74 -11.56
CA GLN A 86 8.17 -14.30 -10.38
C GLN A 86 9.62 -13.95 -10.74
N THR A 87 9.83 -13.02 -11.68
CA THR A 87 11.14 -12.62 -12.18
C THR A 87 11.43 -11.17 -11.80
N GLN A 88 12.60 -10.93 -11.22
CA GLN A 88 13.06 -9.58 -10.92
C GLN A 88 13.90 -8.98 -12.04
N SER A 89 13.79 -7.66 -12.19
CA SER A 89 14.72 -6.89 -13.02
C SER A 89 16.06 -6.74 -12.30
N GLU A 90 17.14 -6.62 -13.09
CA GLU A 90 18.46 -6.28 -12.55
C GLU A 90 18.41 -4.93 -11.80
N GLY A 91 19.07 -4.87 -10.63
CA GLY A 91 19.05 -3.68 -9.76
C GLY A 91 17.74 -3.45 -8.98
N SER A 92 16.75 -4.33 -9.14
CA SER A 92 15.46 -4.26 -8.43
C SER A 92 15.20 -5.56 -7.66
N PRO A 93 15.89 -5.80 -6.53
CA PRO A 93 15.72 -7.04 -5.77
C PRO A 93 14.32 -7.17 -5.15
N ARG A 94 13.94 -8.39 -4.78
CA ARG A 94 12.80 -8.62 -3.88
C ARG A 94 13.14 -8.11 -2.49
N LEU A 95 12.12 -7.68 -1.75
CA LEU A 95 12.27 -7.37 -0.33
C LEU A 95 12.55 -8.67 0.43
N GLU A 96 13.54 -8.67 1.32
CA GLU A 96 13.72 -9.75 2.29
C GLU A 96 12.96 -9.43 3.57
N ALA A 97 12.06 -10.31 3.99
CA ALA A 97 11.29 -10.14 5.22
C ALA A 97 11.09 -11.46 5.95
N SER A 98 10.77 -11.38 7.24
CA SER A 98 10.32 -12.56 8.00
C SER A 98 8.80 -12.66 8.03
N ALA A 99 8.27 -13.85 8.28
CA ALA A 99 6.85 -14.02 8.52
C ALA A 99 6.39 -13.15 9.71
N GLY A 100 5.28 -12.43 9.55
CA GLY A 100 4.80 -11.47 10.54
C GLY A 100 5.45 -10.09 10.49
N ALA A 101 6.42 -9.85 9.60
CA ALA A 101 7.05 -8.55 9.47
C ALA A 101 6.05 -7.50 8.96
N ALA A 102 6.19 -6.28 9.47
CA ALA A 102 5.52 -5.11 8.96
C ALA A 102 6.31 -4.53 7.79
N ILE A 103 5.61 -4.18 6.71
CA ILE A 103 6.22 -3.58 5.51
C ILE A 103 5.37 -2.42 5.00
N ALA A 104 6.01 -1.44 4.38
CA ALA A 104 5.36 -0.33 3.69
C ALA A 104 5.44 -0.56 2.18
N LEU A 105 4.31 -0.41 1.48
CA LEU A 105 4.24 -0.34 0.02
C LEU A 105 4.07 1.12 -0.36
N ARG A 106 5.02 1.69 -1.11
CA ARG A 106 5.08 3.12 -1.41
C ARG A 106 4.82 3.37 -2.89
N TYR A 107 4.09 4.44 -3.19
CA TYR A 107 3.64 4.76 -4.54
C TYR A 107 3.49 6.27 -4.74
N GLN A 108 3.62 6.74 -5.98
CA GLN A 108 3.43 8.15 -6.30
C GLN A 108 1.96 8.49 -6.50
N GLU A 109 1.56 9.66 -6.00
CA GLU A 109 0.18 10.13 -6.09
C GLU A 109 -0.18 10.64 -7.50
N ASN A 110 0.80 11.12 -8.27
CA ASN A 110 0.68 11.54 -9.68
C ASN A 110 -0.44 12.56 -9.96
N GLY A 111 -0.70 13.46 -8.99
CA GLY A 111 -1.75 14.47 -9.02
C GLY A 111 -3.14 13.94 -8.65
N HIS A 112 -3.31 12.64 -8.42
CA HIS A 112 -4.60 12.04 -8.07
C HIS A 112 -5.06 12.41 -6.67
N VAL A 113 -4.16 12.81 -5.78
CA VAL A 113 -4.47 13.23 -4.40
C VAL A 113 -4.50 14.75 -4.28
N THR A 114 -3.47 15.44 -4.78
CA THR A 114 -3.36 16.90 -4.56
C THR A 114 -4.05 17.76 -5.61
N LEU A 115 -4.41 17.19 -6.77
CA LEU A 115 -5.19 17.84 -7.81
C LEU A 115 -6.49 17.08 -8.13
N PRO A 116 -7.33 16.82 -7.11
CA PRO A 116 -8.47 15.93 -7.25
C PRO A 116 -9.51 16.40 -8.27
N GLN A 117 -9.56 17.70 -8.54
CA GLN A 117 -10.43 18.38 -9.50
C GLN A 117 -10.11 18.07 -10.96
N ASN A 118 -8.91 17.55 -11.26
CA ASN A 118 -8.48 17.31 -12.64
C ASN A 118 -9.32 16.22 -13.34
N GLN A 119 -9.96 15.35 -12.56
CA GLN A 119 -10.78 14.26 -13.08
C GLN A 119 -12.14 14.24 -12.37
N PRO A 120 -13.24 14.58 -13.07
CA PRO A 120 -14.55 14.62 -12.48
C PRO A 120 -15.05 13.21 -12.11
N GLY A 121 -15.97 13.15 -11.14
CA GLY A 121 -16.62 11.90 -10.75
C GLY A 121 -15.74 10.89 -10.03
N LYS A 122 -14.53 11.26 -9.61
CA LYS A 122 -13.65 10.39 -8.82
C LYS A 122 -14.05 10.37 -7.34
N PRO A 123 -13.84 9.25 -6.60
CA PRO A 123 -14.17 9.13 -5.19
C PRO A 123 -13.46 10.18 -4.33
N ALA A 124 -14.14 10.63 -3.27
CA ALA A 124 -13.58 11.62 -2.33
C ALA A 124 -12.31 11.10 -1.64
N ASN A 125 -12.27 9.81 -1.30
CA ASN A 125 -11.11 9.14 -0.71
C ASN A 125 -10.00 8.79 -1.73
N ARG A 126 -10.16 9.23 -2.97
CA ARG A 126 -9.23 8.99 -4.09
C ARG A 126 -9.08 7.51 -4.46
N GLY A 127 -10.08 6.70 -4.14
CA GLY A 127 -10.10 5.28 -4.42
C GLY A 127 -9.57 4.44 -3.26
N SER A 128 -9.75 3.13 -3.40
CA SER A 128 -9.40 2.15 -2.37
C SER A 128 -8.27 1.27 -2.88
N VAL A 129 -7.30 1.00 -2.02
CA VAL A 129 -6.17 0.14 -2.31
C VAL A 129 -6.29 -1.14 -1.52
N TYR A 130 -6.31 -2.25 -2.24
CA TYR A 130 -6.38 -3.61 -1.73
C TYR A 130 -5.03 -4.27 -1.90
N VAL A 131 -4.57 -4.96 -0.85
CA VAL A 131 -3.39 -5.81 -0.94
C VAL A 131 -3.79 -7.24 -0.66
N TYR A 132 -3.56 -8.11 -1.63
CA TYR A 132 -3.75 -9.55 -1.53
C TYR A 132 -2.41 -10.26 -1.41
N GLY A 133 -2.41 -11.43 -0.77
CA GLY A 133 -1.21 -12.22 -0.54
C GLY A 133 -1.38 -13.72 -0.80
N THR A 134 -0.36 -14.37 -1.37
CA THR A 134 -0.34 -15.83 -1.58
C THR A 134 1.07 -16.41 -1.64
N THR A 135 1.19 -17.71 -1.34
CA THR A 135 2.41 -18.50 -1.62
C THR A 135 2.26 -19.44 -2.82
N GLN A 136 1.14 -19.34 -3.53
CA GLN A 136 0.80 -20.21 -4.66
C GLN A 136 0.32 -19.36 -5.84
N PRO A 137 1.07 -18.35 -6.31
CA PRO A 137 0.65 -17.51 -7.44
C PRO A 137 0.54 -18.35 -8.73
N LYS A 138 -0.32 -17.93 -9.66
CA LYS A 138 -0.38 -18.50 -11.02
C LYS A 138 0.19 -17.51 -12.04
N THR A 139 0.97 -18.00 -12.99
CA THR A 139 1.27 -17.23 -14.21
C THR A 139 -0.04 -16.89 -14.92
N GLY A 140 -0.25 -15.61 -15.21
CA GLY A 140 -1.49 -15.15 -15.85
C GLY A 140 -2.75 -15.22 -14.98
N GLU A 141 -2.57 -15.17 -13.64
CA GLU A 141 -3.64 -15.04 -12.63
C GLU A 141 -4.73 -14.07 -13.10
N LYS A 142 -6.01 -14.45 -12.95
CA LYS A 142 -7.13 -13.62 -13.39
C LYS A 142 -7.50 -12.61 -12.33
N PHE A 143 -7.82 -11.39 -12.78
CA PHE A 143 -8.19 -10.31 -11.89
C PHE A 143 -9.41 -10.69 -11.02
N LEU A 144 -10.46 -11.21 -11.64
CA LEU A 144 -11.71 -11.58 -10.97
C LEU A 144 -11.62 -12.87 -10.14
N ASP A 145 -10.56 -13.67 -10.27
CA ASP A 145 -10.33 -14.84 -9.40
C ASP A 145 -9.75 -14.43 -8.04
N VAL A 146 -9.27 -13.19 -7.92
CA VAL A 146 -8.60 -12.65 -6.74
C VAL A 146 -9.36 -11.45 -6.17
N HIS A 147 -9.51 -10.38 -6.96
CA HIS A 147 -10.09 -9.12 -6.49
C HIS A 147 -11.58 -9.28 -6.19
N GLY A 148 -11.97 -8.96 -4.95
CA GLY A 148 -13.32 -9.21 -4.42
C GLY A 148 -13.65 -10.69 -4.15
N ALA A 149 -12.79 -11.64 -4.54
CA ALA A 149 -13.00 -13.07 -4.30
C ALA A 149 -12.24 -13.56 -3.06
N TRP A 150 -10.97 -13.16 -2.90
CA TRP A 150 -10.16 -13.55 -1.75
C TRP A 150 -10.55 -12.74 -0.51
N THR A 151 -10.69 -13.43 0.61
CA THR A 151 -11.13 -12.89 1.90
C THR A 151 -10.00 -12.91 2.91
N GLN A 152 -10.12 -12.15 4.00
CA GLN A 152 -9.08 -12.05 5.03
C GLN A 152 -8.83 -13.39 5.75
N ASP A 153 -9.86 -14.21 5.92
CA ASP A 153 -9.79 -15.53 6.54
C ASP A 153 -9.26 -16.63 5.60
N GLY A 154 -9.00 -16.30 4.33
CA GLY A 154 -8.47 -17.22 3.32
C GLY A 154 -9.47 -18.26 2.81
N THR A 155 -10.77 -18.09 3.07
CA THR A 155 -11.80 -19.04 2.63
C THR A 155 -12.45 -18.65 1.30
N GLY A 156 -12.28 -17.40 0.87
CA GLY A 156 -12.83 -16.86 -0.38
C GLY A 156 -12.08 -17.28 -1.64
N GLY A 157 -12.76 -17.16 -2.78
CA GLY A 157 -12.23 -17.52 -4.09
C GLY A 157 -11.84 -18.99 -4.15
N ASP A 158 -10.60 -19.27 -4.56
CA ASP A 158 -10.05 -20.62 -4.64
C ASP A 158 -9.18 -21.03 -3.41
N GLY A 159 -9.22 -20.23 -2.34
CA GLY A 159 -8.58 -20.54 -1.06
C GLY A 159 -7.05 -20.54 -1.07
N ARG A 160 -6.40 -20.07 -2.15
CA ARG A 160 -4.92 -20.01 -2.25
C ARG A 160 -4.30 -18.79 -1.61
N GLY A 161 -5.10 -17.78 -1.27
CA GLY A 161 -4.58 -16.51 -0.78
C GLY A 161 -5.57 -15.79 0.10
N VAL A 162 -5.15 -14.61 0.55
CA VAL A 162 -5.86 -13.81 1.55
C VAL A 162 -5.89 -12.35 1.13
N LEU A 163 -6.89 -11.62 1.60
CA LEU A 163 -6.88 -10.16 1.64
C LEU A 163 -6.09 -9.72 2.88
N LEU A 164 -5.03 -8.94 2.71
CA LEU A 164 -4.14 -8.48 3.78
C LEU A 164 -4.51 -7.09 4.31
N ALA A 165 -4.93 -6.19 3.42
CA ALA A 165 -5.31 -4.83 3.80
C ALA A 165 -6.24 -4.19 2.78
N VAL A 166 -7.07 -3.26 3.26
CA VAL A 166 -7.84 -2.29 2.45
C VAL A 166 -7.67 -0.92 3.06
N GLN A 167 -7.19 0.06 2.29
CA GLN A 167 -6.99 1.43 2.74
C GLN A 167 -7.38 2.44 1.65
N ASN A 168 -7.47 3.72 2.00
CA ASN A 168 -7.58 4.77 0.98
C ASN A 168 -6.26 4.87 0.21
N TYR A 169 -6.35 5.26 -1.07
CA TYR A 169 -5.17 5.64 -1.84
C TYR A 169 -4.51 6.92 -1.32
N ASP A 170 -5.34 7.86 -0.84
CA ASP A 170 -4.87 9.02 -0.10
C ASP A 170 -4.59 8.62 1.37
N ASP A 171 -3.31 8.57 1.74
CA ASP A 171 -2.85 8.25 3.10
C ASP A 171 -2.96 9.43 4.10
N GLY A 172 -3.42 10.59 3.62
CA GLY A 172 -3.60 11.80 4.41
C GLY A 172 -2.30 12.61 4.67
N ARG A 173 -1.16 12.18 4.11
CA ARG A 173 0.14 12.84 4.26
C ARG A 173 0.84 13.14 2.93
N CYS A 174 0.79 12.21 1.99
CA CYS A 174 1.52 12.31 0.73
C CYS A 174 1.12 13.50 -0.13
N TYR A 175 2.02 13.96 -0.98
CA TYR A 175 1.77 15.02 -1.94
C TYR A 175 2.75 14.96 -3.11
N GLN A 176 2.26 15.32 -4.29
CA GLN A 176 3.08 15.84 -5.37
C GLN A 176 3.16 17.36 -5.22
N VAL A 177 4.34 17.94 -5.39
CA VAL A 177 4.54 19.39 -5.33
C VAL A 177 3.86 20.05 -6.53
N ASN A 178 2.90 20.93 -6.22
CA ASN A 178 2.22 21.80 -7.18
C ASN A 178 1.57 22.99 -6.45
N SER A 179 0.89 23.86 -7.20
CA SER A 179 0.24 25.07 -6.68
C SER A 179 -1.22 24.85 -6.22
N GLY A 180 -1.63 23.60 -5.99
CA GLY A 180 -2.95 23.26 -5.45
C GLY A 180 -2.99 23.35 -3.94
N GLU A 181 -4.11 23.80 -3.37
CA GLU A 181 -4.29 24.03 -1.93
C GLU A 181 -3.95 22.80 -1.07
N ILE A 182 -4.30 21.59 -1.53
CA ILE A 182 -3.99 20.34 -0.84
C ILE A 182 -2.47 20.11 -0.78
N SER A 183 -1.76 20.35 -1.90
CA SER A 183 -0.32 20.20 -1.97
C SER A 183 0.37 21.19 -1.04
N GLU A 184 0.03 22.48 -1.13
CA GLU A 184 0.64 23.53 -0.30
C GLU A 184 0.41 23.30 1.20
N THR A 185 -0.82 22.91 1.58
CA THR A 185 -1.17 22.58 2.97
C THR A 185 -0.37 21.39 3.48
N ARG A 186 -0.20 20.33 2.67
CA ARG A 186 0.54 19.14 3.07
C ARG A 186 2.05 19.37 3.10
N GLN A 187 2.61 20.15 2.18
CA GLN A 187 4.01 20.57 2.21
C GLN A 187 4.34 21.33 3.51
N ALA A 188 3.45 22.22 3.94
CA ALA A 188 3.61 22.97 5.19
C ALA A 188 3.46 22.10 6.45
N LYS A 189 2.60 21.08 6.42
CA LYS A 189 2.32 20.21 7.58
C LYS A 189 3.26 19.00 7.69
N TYR A 190 3.67 18.45 6.55
CA TYR A 190 4.42 17.21 6.41
C TYR A 190 5.69 17.47 5.60
N THR A 191 6.50 18.41 6.09
CA THR A 191 7.77 18.76 5.47
C THR A 191 8.74 17.58 5.56
N HIS A 192 9.42 17.30 4.45
CA HIS A 192 10.47 16.29 4.37
C HIS A 192 11.68 16.87 3.63
N THR A 193 12.83 16.21 3.75
CA THR A 193 14.02 16.58 2.96
C THR A 193 13.96 15.89 1.61
N ALA A 194 14.02 16.65 0.52
CA ALA A 194 14.04 16.07 -0.82
C ALA A 194 15.26 15.14 -1.00
N ASP A 195 15.03 13.95 -1.57
CA ASP A 195 16.07 12.97 -1.86
C ASP A 195 16.02 12.54 -3.36
N PRO A 196 17.06 11.88 -3.90
CA PRO A 196 17.04 11.45 -5.31
C PRO A 196 15.94 10.43 -5.66
N ARG A 197 15.34 9.77 -4.66
CA ARG A 197 14.33 8.74 -4.84
C ARG A 197 12.95 9.36 -5.04
N MET A 198 12.52 10.23 -4.13
CA MET A 198 11.19 10.84 -4.15
C MET A 198 11.19 12.26 -4.72
N GLY A 199 12.37 12.87 -4.87
CA GLY A 199 12.48 14.27 -5.25
C GLY A 199 11.85 15.16 -4.17
N ALA A 200 11.14 16.20 -4.62
CA ALA A 200 10.44 17.12 -3.72
C ALA A 200 9.05 16.60 -3.28
N ASP A 201 8.61 15.47 -3.84
CA ASP A 201 7.31 14.87 -3.52
C ASP A 201 7.44 13.98 -2.28
N LEU A 202 6.36 13.87 -1.53
CA LEU A 202 6.23 12.86 -0.48
C LEU A 202 5.33 11.73 -1.01
N TRP A 203 5.91 10.55 -1.22
CA TRP A 203 5.17 9.38 -1.74
C TRP A 203 4.06 8.94 -0.80
N CYS A 204 2.96 8.44 -1.39
CA CYS A 204 1.90 7.77 -0.66
C CYS A 204 2.31 6.37 -0.22
N GLN A 205 1.58 5.85 0.75
CA GLN A 205 1.94 4.63 1.44
C GLN A 205 0.76 3.79 1.90
N GLN A 206 0.96 2.47 1.87
CA GLN A 206 0.13 1.49 2.55
C GLN A 206 0.99 0.53 3.36
N ASP A 207 0.82 0.57 4.69
CA ASP A 207 1.49 -0.33 5.63
C ASP A 207 0.66 -1.61 5.80
N ILE A 208 1.33 -2.76 5.71
CA ILE A 208 0.72 -4.08 5.89
C ILE A 208 1.58 -4.96 6.78
N GLN A 209 0.96 -6.00 7.36
CA GLN A 209 1.68 -7.07 8.05
C GLN A 209 1.63 -8.34 7.20
N LEU A 210 2.79 -8.93 6.91
CA LEU A 210 2.88 -10.24 6.28
C LEU A 210 2.31 -11.30 7.22
N PRO A 211 1.67 -12.38 6.73
CA PRO A 211 1.14 -13.41 7.61
C PRO A 211 2.25 -14.04 8.48
N SER A 212 1.98 -14.17 9.77
CA SER A 212 2.93 -14.76 10.74
C SER A 212 3.17 -16.25 10.52
N ASN A 213 2.25 -16.94 9.83
CA ASN A 213 2.32 -18.34 9.47
C ASN A 213 2.77 -18.58 8.02
N ALA A 214 3.20 -17.54 7.30
CA ALA A 214 3.66 -17.70 5.93
C ALA A 214 4.94 -18.56 5.89
N PRO A 215 4.97 -19.65 5.10
CA PRO A 215 6.12 -20.55 5.07
C PRO A 215 7.34 -19.87 4.44
N SER A 216 8.50 -20.05 5.06
CA SER A 216 9.81 -19.66 4.52
C SER A 216 10.22 -20.53 3.33
N GLY A 217 11.19 -20.06 2.54
CA GLY A 217 11.86 -20.86 1.51
C GLY A 217 11.23 -20.81 0.13
N LYS A 218 10.15 -20.04 -0.04
CA LYS A 218 9.66 -19.59 -1.34
C LYS A 218 9.16 -18.14 -1.23
N PRO A 219 9.09 -17.39 -2.34
CA PRO A 219 8.62 -16.03 -2.30
C PRO A 219 7.12 -15.96 -1.95
N TYR A 220 6.74 -14.92 -1.24
CA TYR A 220 5.36 -14.56 -0.96
C TYR A 220 4.92 -13.47 -1.93
N THR A 221 3.92 -13.77 -2.76
CA THR A 221 3.42 -12.83 -3.76
C THR A 221 2.42 -11.88 -3.14
N LEU A 222 2.58 -10.59 -3.45
CA LEU A 222 1.61 -9.54 -3.17
C LEU A 222 0.98 -9.04 -4.48
N TYR A 223 -0.34 -8.85 -4.45
CA TYR A 223 -1.06 -8.13 -5.49
C TYR A 223 -1.59 -6.83 -4.88
N TRP A 224 -1.03 -5.71 -5.32
CA TRP A 224 -1.52 -4.38 -5.00
C TRP A 224 -2.53 -3.96 -6.06
N VAL A 225 -3.73 -3.54 -5.64
CA VAL A 225 -4.85 -3.21 -6.52
C VAL A 225 -5.45 -1.89 -6.06
N TRP A 226 -5.36 -0.86 -6.90
CA TRP A 226 -6.00 0.42 -6.67
C TRP A 226 -7.26 0.57 -7.52
N ASP A 227 -8.41 0.51 -6.85
CA ASP A 227 -9.71 0.77 -7.44
C ASP A 227 -9.99 2.28 -7.40
N TRP A 228 -10.03 2.90 -8.59
CA TRP A 228 -10.25 4.33 -8.74
C TRP A 228 -11.33 4.68 -9.77
N PRO A 229 -12.55 4.16 -9.56
CA PRO A 229 -13.63 4.25 -10.54
C PRO A 229 -14.09 5.70 -10.75
N THR A 230 -14.76 5.95 -11.86
CA THR A 230 -15.64 7.12 -11.99
C THR A 230 -17.04 6.70 -11.56
N ILE A 231 -17.65 7.44 -10.63
CA ILE A 231 -19.00 7.14 -10.14
C ILE A 231 -20.06 7.42 -11.22
N PRO A 232 -21.19 6.68 -11.25
CA PRO A 232 -22.30 7.00 -12.14
C PRO A 232 -22.78 8.45 -11.98
N GLY A 233 -22.99 9.12 -13.11
CA GLY A 233 -23.35 10.55 -13.17
C GLY A 233 -22.24 11.53 -12.78
N GLY A 234 -21.06 11.06 -12.36
CA GLY A 234 -19.95 11.90 -11.94
C GLY A 234 -19.15 12.53 -13.08
N ASP A 235 -19.19 11.93 -14.27
CA ASP A 235 -18.57 12.43 -15.49
C ASP A 235 -19.56 12.24 -16.66
N PRO A 236 -19.90 13.29 -17.42
CA PRO A 236 -20.78 13.19 -18.59
C PRO A 236 -20.28 12.23 -19.69
N THR A 237 -18.97 12.01 -19.77
CA THR A 237 -18.34 11.05 -20.69
C THR A 237 -18.69 9.61 -20.31
N TYR A 238 -18.88 9.36 -19.01
CA TYR A 238 -19.18 8.06 -18.44
C TYR A 238 -20.44 8.15 -17.57
N PRO A 239 -21.63 8.33 -18.17
CA PRO A 239 -22.86 8.58 -17.42
C PRO A 239 -23.23 7.41 -16.48
N ASN A 240 -22.82 6.19 -16.82
CA ASN A 240 -23.01 4.99 -16.01
C ASN A 240 -21.80 4.65 -15.12
N GLY A 241 -20.83 5.57 -15.02
CA GLY A 241 -19.55 5.35 -14.37
C GLY A 241 -18.56 4.57 -15.25
N LYS A 242 -17.35 4.39 -14.71
CA LYS A 242 -16.25 3.69 -15.37
C LYS A 242 -15.42 2.96 -14.32
N ALA A 243 -15.20 1.67 -14.54
CA ALA A 243 -14.18 0.92 -13.82
C ALA A 243 -12.79 1.40 -14.27
N GLU A 244 -11.92 1.66 -13.31
CA GLU A 244 -10.54 2.08 -13.57
C GLU A 244 -9.68 1.56 -12.42
N ILE A 245 -8.88 0.55 -12.71
CA ILE A 245 -8.13 -0.21 -11.72
C ILE A 245 -6.67 -0.30 -12.16
N TYR A 246 -5.76 -0.01 -11.24
CA TYR A 246 -4.32 -0.18 -11.45
C TYR A 246 -3.81 -1.30 -10.56
N THR A 247 -2.93 -2.15 -11.10
CA THR A 247 -2.37 -3.25 -10.30
C THR A 247 -0.86 -3.33 -10.40
N THR A 248 -0.25 -3.89 -9.37
CA THR A 248 1.18 -4.18 -9.31
C THR A 248 1.39 -5.54 -8.66
N CYS A 249 2.17 -6.41 -9.32
CA CYS A 249 2.50 -7.72 -8.78
C CYS A 249 3.95 -7.76 -8.29
N ILE A 250 4.11 -8.24 -7.06
CA ILE A 250 5.34 -8.11 -6.27
C ILE A 250 5.63 -9.45 -5.60
N ASP A 251 6.90 -9.76 -5.37
CA ASP A 251 7.30 -10.91 -4.56
C ASP A 251 8.21 -10.46 -3.42
N VAL A 252 8.00 -11.04 -2.24
CA VAL A 252 8.82 -10.84 -1.03
C VAL A 252 9.49 -12.17 -0.70
N ASP A 253 10.81 -12.16 -0.51
CA ASP A 253 11.53 -13.35 -0.08
C ASP A 253 11.39 -13.53 1.44
N LEU A 254 10.63 -14.57 1.82
CA LEU A 254 10.42 -14.92 3.22
C LEU A 254 11.62 -15.71 3.77
N VAL A 255 12.44 -15.00 4.53
CA VAL A 255 13.66 -15.51 5.14
C VAL A 255 13.42 -15.86 6.61
N ASN A 256 13.97 -17.01 7.02
CA ASN A 256 14.07 -17.41 8.43
C ASN A 256 15.14 -16.58 9.12
N LYS A 257 14.92 -15.28 9.29
CA LYS A 257 15.71 -14.49 10.23
C LYS A 257 15.19 -14.86 11.61
N VAL A 258 16.00 -15.56 12.40
CA VAL A 258 15.78 -15.74 13.85
C VAL A 258 16.05 -14.38 14.52
N GLY A 259 15.32 -13.35 14.10
CA GLY A 259 15.13 -12.15 14.91
C GLY A 259 13.97 -12.48 15.82
N LYS A 260 14.11 -12.26 17.14
CA LYS A 260 12.93 -12.14 18.00
C LYS A 260 11.96 -11.25 17.24
N GLN A 261 10.75 -11.71 16.92
CA GLN A 261 9.70 -10.83 16.41
C GLN A 261 9.67 -9.67 17.39
N ALA A 262 10.23 -8.55 16.98
CA ALA A 262 10.44 -7.48 17.91
C ALA A 262 9.03 -6.95 18.15
N ILE A 263 8.60 -7.09 19.41
CA ILE A 263 7.25 -6.75 19.82
C ILE A 263 7.03 -5.32 19.38
N LYS A 264 6.00 -5.09 18.55
CA LYS A 264 5.60 -3.76 18.13
C LYS A 264 5.59 -2.84 19.35
N SER A 265 6.44 -1.83 19.33
CA SER A 265 6.45 -0.79 20.36
C SER A 265 5.51 0.33 19.93
N ASP A 266 5.36 1.32 20.80
CA ASP A 266 4.70 2.56 20.43
C ASP A 266 5.48 3.23 19.28
N TYR A 267 4.74 3.90 18.39
CA TYR A 267 5.32 4.65 17.29
C TYR A 267 6.17 5.81 17.83
N GLU A 268 7.43 5.92 17.42
CA GLU A 268 8.30 7.05 17.80
C GLU A 268 7.87 8.33 17.06
N THR A 269 7.62 9.43 17.76
CA THR A 269 7.23 10.68 17.12
C THR A 269 8.40 11.36 16.40
N ASP A 270 8.10 12.30 15.52
CA ASP A 270 9.09 13.18 14.86
C ASP A 270 10.15 12.45 14.02
N GLN A 271 9.82 11.26 13.52
CA GLN A 271 10.64 10.53 12.55
C GLN A 271 10.71 11.26 11.21
N ASP A 272 11.84 11.07 10.52
CA ASP A 272 12.01 11.50 9.12
C ASP A 272 10.95 10.83 8.23
N LEU A 273 10.08 11.64 7.61
CA LEU A 273 8.99 11.16 6.76
C LEU A 273 9.47 10.42 5.51
N ASN A 274 10.75 10.55 5.14
CA ASN A 274 11.34 9.74 4.07
C ASN A 274 11.49 8.26 4.46
N ASN A 275 11.51 7.99 5.77
CA ASN A 275 11.95 6.74 6.38
C ASN A 275 11.03 6.31 7.53
N ALA A 276 9.72 6.58 7.45
CA ALA A 276 8.79 6.32 8.54
C ALA A 276 7.43 5.78 8.06
N ALA A 277 6.86 4.89 8.86
CA ALA A 277 5.51 4.39 8.71
C ALA A 277 4.45 5.49 8.91
N ILE A 278 3.21 5.25 8.49
CA ILE A 278 2.11 6.15 8.82
C ILE A 278 1.55 5.71 10.18
N PRO A 279 1.57 6.54 11.25
CA PRO A 279 1.17 6.14 12.60
C PRO A 279 -0.17 5.42 12.66
N SER A 280 -1.20 5.94 12.00
CA SER A 280 -2.52 5.29 12.01
C SER A 280 -2.55 3.95 11.29
N GLN A 281 -1.73 3.77 10.25
CA GLN A 281 -1.63 2.49 9.55
C GLN A 281 -0.76 1.51 10.34
N PHE A 282 0.35 1.98 10.91
CA PHE A 282 1.21 1.26 11.83
C PHE A 282 0.42 0.72 13.03
N ASP A 283 -0.41 1.57 13.64
CA ASP A 283 -1.29 1.21 14.75
C ASP A 283 -2.28 0.08 14.38
N ALA A 284 -2.76 0.09 13.15
CA ALA A 284 -3.72 -0.89 12.63
C ALA A 284 -3.10 -2.22 12.14
N LEU A 285 -1.77 -2.34 12.09
CA LEU A 285 -1.08 -3.55 11.63
C LEU A 285 -1.55 -4.81 12.37
N GLY A 286 -1.90 -5.84 11.61
CA GLY A 286 -2.39 -7.13 12.13
C GLY A 286 -3.84 -7.10 12.62
N GLY A 287 -4.52 -5.96 12.56
CA GLY A 287 -5.92 -5.82 12.93
C GLY A 287 -6.89 -6.44 11.91
N PRO A 288 -8.17 -6.60 12.28
CA PRO A 288 -9.22 -6.94 11.33
C PRO A 288 -9.33 -5.85 10.26
N ILE A 289 -9.50 -6.25 9.01
CA ILE A 289 -9.70 -5.31 7.90
C ILE A 289 -11.10 -4.73 8.06
N SER A 290 -11.17 -3.42 8.32
CA SER A 290 -12.43 -2.70 8.30
C SER A 290 -13.05 -2.80 6.91
N SER A 291 -14.33 -3.15 6.84
CA SER A 291 -15.12 -3.15 5.60
C SER A 291 -15.30 -1.76 4.98
N GLN A 292 -14.80 -0.72 5.64
CA GLN A 292 -14.70 0.65 5.12
C GLN A 292 -13.23 1.10 5.18
N PRO A 293 -12.68 1.63 4.07
CA PRO A 293 -11.43 2.37 4.09
C PRO A 293 -11.45 3.45 5.18
N SER A 294 -10.34 3.61 5.91
CA SER A 294 -10.23 4.49 7.07
C SER A 294 -10.62 5.93 6.73
N ALA A 295 -11.78 6.39 7.21
CA ALA A 295 -12.12 7.80 7.17
C ALA A 295 -11.27 8.54 8.22
N GLN A 296 -10.23 9.25 7.80
CA GLN A 296 -9.58 10.22 8.67
C GLN A 296 -10.48 11.46 8.79
N SER A 297 -10.83 11.78 10.03
CA SER A 297 -11.72 12.88 10.40
C SER A 297 -11.11 14.24 10.08
N SER A 298 -11.58 14.89 9.01
CA SER A 298 -11.52 16.35 8.89
C SER A 298 -12.59 16.94 9.82
N ALA A 299 -12.20 17.29 11.04
CA ALA A 299 -13.06 18.02 11.95
C ALA A 299 -13.24 19.45 11.44
N GLN A 300 -14.31 19.70 10.67
CA GLN A 300 -14.87 21.03 10.51
C GLN A 300 -16.12 21.15 11.38
N SER A 301 -16.00 22.03 12.38
CA SER A 301 -17.06 22.44 13.27
C SER A 301 -18.13 23.24 12.51
N SER A 302 -19.36 22.74 12.52
CA SER A 302 -20.55 23.60 12.37
C SER A 302 -21.65 23.08 13.30
N ALA A 303 -22.03 23.96 14.22
CA ALA A 303 -23.03 23.75 15.25
C ALA A 303 -24.47 23.84 14.72
N GLN A 304 -25.40 23.32 15.53
CA GLN A 304 -26.86 23.48 15.54
C GLN A 304 -27.65 22.66 14.51
N SER A 305 -28.77 21.99 14.81
CA SER A 305 -29.66 22.01 15.98
C SER A 305 -30.59 20.77 15.99
N SER A 306 -30.78 20.22 17.19
CA SER A 306 -32.00 19.59 17.77
C SER A 306 -33.07 18.94 16.87
N ALA A 307 -33.34 17.65 17.13
CA ALA A 307 -34.70 17.16 17.39
C ALA A 307 -34.65 15.93 18.31
N GLN A 308 -35.52 15.95 19.31
CA GLN A 308 -35.60 15.09 20.48
C GLN A 308 -36.71 14.06 20.25
N SER A 309 -36.46 12.77 20.48
CA SER A 309 -37.52 11.81 20.78
C SER A 309 -37.01 10.68 21.69
N SER A 310 -37.57 10.62 22.88
CA SER A 310 -37.34 9.63 23.93
C SER A 310 -38.22 8.39 23.77
N SER A 311 -37.68 7.20 24.05
CA SER A 311 -38.35 6.19 24.91
C SER A 311 -37.40 5.03 25.28
N GLN A 312 -37.70 4.42 26.43
CA GLN A 312 -36.88 3.70 27.41
C GLN A 312 -36.48 2.24 27.06
N PRO A 313 -35.63 1.58 27.90
CA PRO A 313 -34.83 0.40 27.55
C PRO A 313 -35.52 -0.94 27.86
N SER A 314 -35.09 -1.98 27.17
CA SER A 314 -35.39 -3.38 27.53
C SER A 314 -34.11 -4.20 27.67
N SER A 315 -34.17 -5.11 28.63
CA SER A 315 -33.14 -5.80 29.39
C SER A 315 -32.25 -6.79 28.63
N ARG A 316 -30.95 -6.81 29.00
CA ARG A 316 -29.97 -7.85 28.65
C ARG A 316 -29.76 -8.80 29.85
N PRO A 317 -29.72 -10.13 29.69
CA PRO A 317 -29.22 -11.02 30.72
C PRO A 317 -27.70 -11.14 30.65
N THR A 318 -27.08 -11.12 31.83
CA THR A 318 -25.66 -11.27 32.11
C THR A 318 -25.26 -12.74 32.05
N SER A 319 -24.21 -13.09 31.29
CA SER A 319 -23.52 -14.38 31.40
C SER A 319 -22.02 -14.17 31.60
N GLN A 320 -21.50 -14.79 32.65
CA GLN A 320 -20.10 -14.79 33.08
C GLN A 320 -19.19 -15.54 32.08
N PRO A 321 -17.89 -15.21 32.00
CA PRO A 321 -16.92 -16.02 31.27
C PRO A 321 -16.48 -17.23 32.10
N THR A 322 -16.66 -18.42 31.52
CA THR A 322 -16.14 -19.70 32.04
C THR A 322 -14.69 -19.86 31.58
N THR A 323 -13.76 -19.89 32.54
CA THR A 323 -12.33 -20.15 32.30
C THR A 323 -12.10 -21.66 32.14
N PHE A 324 -11.61 -22.10 30.99
CA PHE A 324 -11.04 -23.44 30.84
C PHE A 324 -9.54 -23.38 31.09
N VAL A 325 -9.10 -24.02 32.17
CA VAL A 325 -7.68 -24.25 32.49
C VAL A 325 -7.33 -25.64 31.98
N THR A 326 -6.43 -25.74 31.01
CA THR A 326 -5.78 -27.01 30.65
C THR A 326 -4.41 -27.03 31.31
N SER A 327 -4.26 -27.88 32.31
CA SER A 327 -2.99 -28.13 33.00
C SER A 327 -2.09 -29.04 32.14
N LEU A 328 -0.87 -28.59 31.81
CA LEU A 328 0.26 -29.49 31.59
C LEU A 328 1.26 -29.33 32.74
N ALA A 329 1.58 -30.45 33.37
CA ALA A 329 2.49 -30.53 34.49
C ALA A 329 3.96 -30.59 34.02
N ALA A 330 4.77 -29.78 34.71
CA ALA A 330 6.13 -30.04 35.21
C ALA A 330 7.23 -30.49 34.22
N THR A 331 8.17 -29.57 33.96
CA THR A 331 9.60 -29.82 34.25
C THR A 331 10.16 -28.59 34.98
N GLY A 332 10.79 -28.82 36.13
CA GLY A 332 11.22 -27.79 37.07
C GLY A 332 12.53 -27.11 36.65
N ALA A 333 12.42 -25.94 36.02
CA ALA A 333 13.50 -24.97 35.95
C ALA A 333 12.94 -23.58 36.26
N GLU A 334 13.47 -22.92 37.30
CA GLU A 334 13.16 -21.52 37.59
C GLU A 334 13.53 -20.64 36.39
N PRO A 335 12.65 -19.73 35.94
CA PRO A 335 13.01 -18.77 34.91
C PRO A 335 14.01 -17.75 35.49
N LYS A 336 15.28 -17.85 35.08
CA LYS A 336 16.25 -16.78 35.30
C LYS A 336 15.92 -15.60 34.38
N THR A 337 15.58 -14.47 34.98
CA THR A 337 15.48 -13.18 34.28
C THR A 337 16.88 -12.75 33.85
N VAL A 338 17.13 -12.72 32.53
CA VAL A 338 18.33 -12.12 31.95
C VAL A 338 17.91 -10.85 31.23
N THR A 339 18.25 -9.70 31.81
CA THR A 339 18.14 -8.41 31.14
C THR A 339 19.35 -8.26 30.23
N VAL A 340 19.14 -8.23 28.91
CA VAL A 340 20.18 -7.93 27.91
C VAL A 340 19.86 -6.57 27.31
N THR A 341 20.78 -5.62 27.48
CA THR A 341 20.59 -4.18 27.18
C THR A 341 21.22 -3.72 25.87
N ASP A 342 21.63 -4.59 24.95
CA ASP A 342 22.24 -4.11 23.70
C ASP A 342 21.97 -4.97 22.46
N TRP A 343 21.85 -4.27 21.33
CA TRP A 343 21.70 -4.82 19.99
C TRP A 343 23.09 -5.00 19.35
N GLU A 344 23.49 -6.22 19.02
CA GLU A 344 24.60 -6.43 18.08
C GLU A 344 24.08 -6.32 16.64
N ILE A 345 24.38 -5.19 15.99
CA ILE A 345 24.26 -5.06 14.54
C ILE A 345 25.46 -5.80 13.93
N SER A 346 25.24 -7.02 13.43
CA SER A 346 26.25 -7.68 12.60
C SER A 346 26.37 -6.94 11.28
N THR A 347 27.44 -6.16 11.13
CA THR A 347 27.77 -5.45 9.90
C THR A 347 28.66 -6.35 9.06
N SER A 348 28.12 -6.91 7.99
CA SER A 348 28.92 -7.66 7.00
C SER A 348 29.46 -6.68 5.95
N THR A 349 30.75 -6.38 5.99
CA THR A 349 31.44 -5.66 4.91
C THR A 349 31.74 -6.63 3.77
N VAL A 350 31.10 -6.43 2.61
CA VAL A 350 31.44 -7.15 1.38
C VAL A 350 32.59 -6.42 0.70
N PHE A 351 33.76 -7.05 0.63
CA PHE A 351 34.88 -6.55 -0.18
C PHE A 351 34.64 -6.91 -1.65
N MET A 352 34.58 -5.90 -2.51
CA MET A 352 34.67 -6.09 -3.95
C MET A 352 36.07 -6.63 -4.28
N ALA A 353 36.13 -7.82 -4.89
CA ALA A 353 37.38 -8.36 -5.38
C ALA A 353 37.88 -7.51 -6.56
N GLY A 354 38.98 -6.77 -6.37
CA GLY A 354 39.74 -6.17 -7.46
C GLY A 354 40.03 -4.68 -7.31
N SER A 355 40.95 -4.32 -6.42
CA SER A 355 41.92 -3.23 -6.64
C SER A 355 42.93 -3.22 -5.49
N GLN A 356 44.11 -3.78 -5.72
CA GLN A 356 45.26 -3.50 -4.85
C GLN A 356 45.72 -2.06 -5.11
N PRO A 357 45.97 -1.25 -4.07
CA PRO A 357 46.62 0.04 -4.24
C PRO A 357 48.12 -0.14 -4.49
N THR A 358 48.65 0.73 -5.35
CA THR A 358 50.09 1.05 -5.42
C THR A 358 50.42 2.15 -4.44
#